data_AF-E6QG56-F1
#
_entry.id   AF-E6QG56-F1
#
_cell.length_a   1.000
_cell.length_b   1.000
_cell.length_c   1.000
_cell.angle_alpha   90.00
_cell.angle_beta   90.00
_cell.angle_gamma   90.00
#
_symmetry.space_group_name_H-M   'P 1'
#
loop_
_entity.id
_entity.type
_entity.pdbx_description
1 polymer ?
#
loop_
_entity_poly.entity_id
_entity_poly.type
_entity_poly.pdbx_seq_one_letter_code
_entity_poly.pdbx_strand_id
1 'polypeptide(L)'
;MINIWPVKRIEDISEKVGMGPFGSSIKVETFVSEGVPIISGQHLHGFKLDDSVGYNYITEQHAEKLKGAIVHRGDIVFTHAGNIGQVAVIQKDSKYENYILGSSTLRVGSGVESGVCDA
;
A
#
# COMPACT_ATOMS: atom_id res chain seq x y z
N MET A 1 -14.55 -35.73 -3.55
CA MET A 1 -13.23 -35.37 -4.12
C MET A 1 -12.57 -34.40 -3.16
N ILE A 2 -11.37 -34.72 -2.69
CA ILE A 2 -10.56 -33.80 -1.87
C ILE A 2 -9.79 -32.88 -2.82
N ASN A 3 -10.07 -31.57 -2.73
CA ASN A 3 -9.38 -30.56 -3.52
C ASN A 3 -8.03 -30.25 -2.85
N ILE A 4 -6.94 -30.77 -3.41
CA ILE A 4 -5.57 -30.54 -2.92
C ILE A 4 -5.05 -29.23 -3.53
N TRP A 5 -5.01 -28.17 -2.72
CA TRP A 5 -4.41 -26.90 -3.11
C TRP A 5 -2.88 -26.97 -2.98
N PRO A 6 -2.11 -26.52 -3.99
CA PRO A 6 -0.66 -26.50 -3.91
C PRO A 6 -0.20 -25.42 -2.91
N VAL A 7 0.79 -25.76 -2.08
CA VAL A 7 1.49 -24.78 -1.24
C VAL A 7 2.48 -24.01 -2.10
N LYS A 8 2.41 -22.69 -2.08
CA LYS A 8 3.27 -21.75 -2.83
C LYS A 8 3.82 -20.68 -1.90
N ARG A 9 4.99 -20.14 -2.23
CA ARG A 9 5.53 -18.96 -1.57
C ARG A 9 4.85 -17.72 -2.14
N ILE A 10 4.77 -16.65 -1.34
CA ILE A 10 4.21 -15.37 -1.82
C ILE A 10 4.98 -14.86 -3.04
N GLU A 11 6.31 -14.98 -3.02
CA GLU A 11 7.19 -14.64 -4.16
C GLU A 11 6.87 -15.42 -5.45
N ASP A 12 6.23 -16.60 -5.36
CA ASP A 12 5.85 -17.39 -6.53
C ASP A 12 4.56 -16.88 -7.21
N ILE A 13 3.76 -16.08 -6.49
CA ILE A 13 2.41 -15.66 -6.91
C ILE A 13 2.25 -14.13 -6.98
N SER A 14 3.23 -13.39 -6.50
CA SER A 14 3.26 -11.93 -6.53
C SER A 14 4.44 -11.44 -7.34
N GLU A 15 4.23 -10.43 -8.17
CA GLU A 15 5.31 -9.83 -8.94
C GLU A 15 6.12 -8.84 -8.09
N LYS A 16 5.48 -8.22 -7.09
CA LYS A 16 6.15 -7.28 -6.18
C LYS A 16 5.76 -7.54 -4.73
N VAL A 17 6.80 -7.71 -3.91
CA VAL A 17 6.73 -7.68 -2.45
C VAL A 17 7.60 -6.53 -1.98
N GLY A 18 7.06 -5.62 -1.18
CA GLY A 18 7.81 -4.45 -0.72
C GLY A 18 7.28 -3.90 0.58
N MET A 19 8.17 -3.42 1.44
CA MET A 19 7.78 -2.73 2.67
C MET A 19 7.66 -1.23 2.42
N GLY A 20 6.80 -0.58 3.21
CA GLY A 20 6.88 0.87 3.39
C GLY A 20 8.28 1.30 3.82
N PRO A 21 8.62 2.59 3.66
CA PRO A 21 9.97 3.06 3.85
C PRO A 21 10.44 2.79 5.29
N PHE A 22 11.56 2.07 5.39
CA PHE A 22 12.17 1.71 6.66
C PHE A 22 12.91 2.92 7.25
N GLY A 23 12.72 3.18 8.55
CA GLY A 23 13.46 4.21 9.27
C GLY A 23 13.09 5.64 8.85
N SER A 24 12.00 6.17 9.42
CA SER A 24 11.72 7.61 9.54
C SER A 24 11.88 8.49 8.28
N SER A 25 11.83 7.92 7.07
CA SER A 25 11.84 8.69 5.81
C SER A 25 10.57 9.53 5.63
N ILE A 26 9.55 9.22 6.41
CA ILE A 26 8.34 10.01 6.61
C ILE A 26 8.38 10.50 8.05
N LYS A 27 8.58 11.81 8.23
CA LYS A 27 8.55 12.47 9.55
C LYS A 27 7.29 13.29 9.68
N VAL A 28 6.85 13.54 10.90
CA VAL A 28 5.69 14.43 11.16
C VAL A 28 5.93 15.82 10.56
N GLU A 29 7.18 16.30 10.55
CA GLU A 29 7.60 17.56 9.93
C GLU A 29 7.38 17.62 8.41
N THR A 30 7.30 16.46 7.74
CA THR A 30 7.08 16.37 6.29
C THR A 30 5.60 16.32 5.92
N PHE A 31 4.71 16.32 6.91
CA PHE A 31 3.28 16.27 6.67
C PHE A 31 2.74 17.62 6.20
N VAL A 32 1.85 17.54 5.22
CA VAL A 32 1.13 18.66 4.63
C VAL A 32 -0.38 18.45 4.77
N SER A 33 -1.16 19.51 4.60
CA SER A 33 -2.62 19.45 4.70
C SER A 33 -3.28 18.68 3.54
N GLU A 34 -2.63 18.64 2.38
CA GLU A 34 -3.10 17.98 1.17
C GLU A 34 -1.92 17.47 0.32
N GLY A 35 -2.12 16.37 -0.39
CA GLY A 35 -1.08 15.75 -1.22
C GLY A 35 -1.31 14.25 -1.38
N VAL A 36 -0.23 13.47 -1.43
CA VAL A 36 -0.31 12.01 -1.58
C VAL A 36 -0.59 11.38 -0.22
N PRO A 37 -1.67 10.57 -0.08
CA PRO A 37 -2.09 9.99 1.19
C PRO A 37 -1.16 8.86 1.66
N ILE A 38 -0.98 8.74 2.97
CA ILE A 38 -0.13 7.73 3.60
C ILE A 38 -0.98 6.66 4.28
N ILE A 39 -0.87 5.40 3.84
CA ILE A 39 -1.54 4.25 4.45
C ILE A 39 -0.80 3.83 5.72
N SER A 40 -1.46 4.00 6.86
CA SER A 40 -1.12 3.37 8.14
C SER A 40 -2.08 2.20 8.46
N GLY A 41 -1.76 1.42 9.49
CA GLY A 41 -2.59 0.31 9.96
C GLY A 41 -4.04 0.68 10.30
N GLN A 42 -4.33 1.94 10.63
CA GLN A 42 -5.68 2.41 10.95
C GLN A 42 -6.64 2.37 9.75
N HIS A 43 -6.12 2.42 8.52
CA HIS A 43 -6.92 2.35 7.30
C HIS A 43 -7.19 0.91 6.84
N LEU A 44 -6.55 -0.09 7.47
CA LEU A 44 -6.76 -1.50 7.14
C LEU A 44 -7.91 -2.05 7.99
N HIS A 45 -9.15 -1.86 7.53
CA HIS A 45 -10.34 -2.34 8.23
C HIS A 45 -11.07 -3.43 7.44
N GLY A 46 -11.15 -4.65 7.99
CA GLY A 46 -11.77 -5.78 7.32
C GLY A 46 -10.93 -6.28 6.13
N PHE A 47 -11.50 -6.22 4.92
CA PHE A 47 -10.83 -6.66 3.67
C PHE A 47 -10.51 -5.52 2.71
N LYS A 48 -10.88 -4.29 3.07
CA LYS A 48 -10.86 -3.11 2.20
C LYS A 48 -10.15 -1.95 2.89
N LEU A 49 -9.56 -1.07 2.10
CA LEU A 49 -9.01 0.18 2.61
C LEU A 49 -10.17 1.08 3.06
N ASP A 50 -10.10 1.59 4.29
CA ASP A 50 -11.10 2.51 4.83
C ASP A 50 -10.69 3.98 4.58
N ASP A 51 -11.18 4.53 3.47
CA ASP A 51 -10.98 5.93 3.09
C ASP A 51 -11.80 6.94 3.92
N SER A 52 -12.67 6.47 4.84
CA SER A 52 -13.42 7.36 5.75
C SER A 52 -12.55 7.87 6.90
N VAL A 53 -11.48 7.16 7.22
CA VAL A 53 -10.46 7.58 8.17
C VAL A 53 -9.57 8.65 7.52
N GLY A 54 -9.25 9.71 8.27
CA GLY A 54 -8.39 10.78 7.78
C GLY A 54 -6.95 10.32 7.53
N TYR A 55 -6.34 10.83 6.44
CA TYR A 55 -4.96 10.53 6.07
C TYR A 55 -4.00 11.62 6.53
N ASN A 56 -2.75 11.20 6.78
CA ASN A 56 -1.60 12.11 6.68
C ASN A 56 -1.16 12.19 5.20
N TYR A 57 -0.66 13.35 4.79
CA TYR A 57 -0.23 13.58 3.42
C TYR A 57 1.22 14.03 3.35
N ILE A 58 1.88 13.71 2.23
CA ILE A 58 3.16 14.30 1.84
C ILE A 58 3.03 14.98 0.48
N THR A 59 3.95 15.87 0.15
CA THR A 59 4.01 16.48 -1.19
C THR A 59 4.34 15.43 -2.26
N GLU A 60 3.91 15.66 -3.50
CA GLU A 60 4.26 14.80 -4.63
C GLU A 60 5.78 14.67 -4.81
N GLN A 61 6.52 15.77 -4.63
CA GLN A 61 7.98 15.75 -4.72
C GLN A 61 8.63 14.82 -3.68
N HIS A 62 8.02 14.70 -2.49
CA HIS A 62 8.48 13.76 -1.47
C HIS A 62 8.05 12.32 -1.79
N ALA A 63 6.84 12.14 -2.34
CA ALA A 63 6.34 10.85 -2.80
C ALA A 63 7.23 10.26 -3.91
N GLU A 64 7.74 11.08 -4.83
CA GLU A 64 8.66 10.63 -5.88
C GLU A 64 9.98 10.08 -5.35
N LYS A 65 10.49 10.66 -4.26
CA LYS A 65 11.67 10.12 -3.55
C LYS A 65 11.37 8.75 -2.91
N LEU A 66 10.10 8.47 -2.64
CA LEU A 66 9.60 7.25 -2.02
C LEU A 66 8.88 6.33 -3.02
N LYS A 67 9.19 6.41 -4.33
CA LYS A 67 8.53 5.62 -5.39
C LYS A 67 8.44 4.11 -5.11
N GLY A 68 9.40 3.53 -4.38
CA GLY A 68 9.38 2.12 -3.99
C GLY A 68 8.24 1.75 -3.02
N ALA A 69 7.70 2.74 -2.31
CA ALA A 69 6.60 2.62 -1.36
C ALA A 69 5.25 3.08 -1.92
N ILE A 70 5.18 3.51 -3.18
CA ILE A 70 3.91 3.85 -3.83
C ILE A 70 3.15 2.55 -4.12
N VAL A 71 1.87 2.53 -3.76
CA VAL A 71 0.93 1.45 -4.05
C VAL A 71 -0.29 1.97 -4.78
N HIS A 72 -0.93 1.09 -5.54
CA HIS A 72 -2.02 1.40 -6.44
C HIS A 72 -3.23 0.52 -6.17
N ARG A 73 -4.35 0.90 -6.79
CA ARG A 73 -5.56 0.08 -6.81
C ARG A 73 -5.24 -1.35 -7.28
N GLY A 74 -5.74 -2.33 -6.53
CA GLY A 74 -5.47 -3.75 -6.74
C GLY A 74 -4.34 -4.30 -5.87
N ASP A 75 -3.48 -3.46 -5.29
CA ASP A 75 -2.47 -3.91 -4.33
C ASP A 75 -3.12 -4.38 -3.03
N ILE A 76 -2.53 -5.43 -2.45
CA ILE A 76 -2.89 -5.94 -1.11
C ILE A 76 -1.87 -5.41 -0.12
N VAL A 77 -2.34 -4.74 0.93
CA VAL A 77 -1.52 -4.16 1.98
C VAL A 77 -1.69 -4.94 3.27
N PHE A 78 -0.57 -5.22 3.93
CA PHE A 78 -0.47 -5.93 5.20
C PHE A 78 0.21 -5.04 6.24
N THR A 79 -0.19 -5.15 7.50
CA THR A 79 0.59 -4.63 8.63
C THR A 79 1.55 -5.71 9.15
N HIS A 80 2.84 -5.39 9.20
CA HIS A 80 3.86 -6.28 9.78
C HIS A 80 4.25 -5.89 11.21
N ALA A 81 3.90 -4.69 11.66
CA ALA A 81 4.18 -4.19 13.01
C ALA A 81 3.01 -3.33 13.54
N GLY A 82 2.81 -3.31 14.87
CA GLY A 82 1.65 -2.66 15.50
C GLY A 82 0.44 -3.60 15.58
N ASN A 83 -0.66 -3.25 14.90
CA ASN A 83 -1.82 -4.16 14.72
C ASN A 83 -1.48 -5.24 13.69
N ILE A 84 -0.60 -6.17 14.06
CA ILE A 84 -0.08 -7.22 13.18
C ILE A 84 -1.24 -8.08 12.64
N GLY A 85 -1.20 -8.36 11.33
CA GLY A 85 -2.11 -9.31 10.68
C GLY A 85 -3.37 -8.68 10.10
N GLN A 86 -3.50 -7.36 10.10
CA GLN A 86 -4.54 -6.69 9.31
C GLN A 86 -4.13 -6.71 7.83
N VAL A 87 -5.12 -6.93 6.96
CA VAL A 87 -4.94 -7.00 5.51
C VAL A 87 -6.05 -6.21 4.84
N ALA A 88 -5.73 -5.46 3.80
CA ALA A 88 -6.72 -4.76 3.00
C ALA A 88 -6.32 -4.75 1.52
N VAL A 89 -7.31 -4.79 0.64
CA VAL A 89 -7.13 -4.52 -0.79
C VAL A 89 -7.43 -3.05 -1.04
N ILE A 90 -6.57 -2.37 -1.80
CA ILE A 90 -6.86 -1.04 -2.34
C ILE A 90 -7.90 -1.22 -3.46
N GLN A 91 -9.14 -0.80 -3.20
CA GLN A 91 -10.24 -1.05 -4.12
C GLN A 91 -10.11 -0.24 -5.42
N LYS A 92 -10.72 -0.71 -6.51
CA LYS A 92 -10.75 0.03 -7.79
C LYS A 92 -11.48 1.38 -7.70
N ASP A 93 -12.38 1.51 -6.74
CA ASP A 93 -13.16 2.71 -6.43
C ASP A 93 -12.60 3.50 -5.24
N SER A 94 -11.35 3.25 -4.85
CA SER A 94 -10.68 3.97 -3.76
C SER A 94 -10.62 5.47 -4.02
N LYS A 95 -10.63 6.27 -2.95
CA LYS A 95 -10.67 7.74 -3.02
C LYS A 95 -9.50 8.35 -3.79
N TYR A 96 -8.32 7.72 -3.73
CA TYR A 96 -7.12 8.15 -4.44
C TYR A 96 -6.64 7.06 -5.41
N GLU A 97 -5.96 7.46 -6.49
CA GLU A 97 -5.38 6.53 -7.47
C GLU A 97 -4.14 5.79 -6.92
N ASN A 98 -3.38 6.47 -6.07
CA ASN A 98 -2.15 5.99 -5.48
C ASN A 98 -1.99 6.48 -4.04
N TYR A 99 -1.26 5.69 -3.27
CA TYR A 99 -0.98 5.93 -1.86
C TYR A 99 0.48 5.62 -1.56
N ILE A 100 0.97 6.10 -0.42
CA ILE A 100 2.28 5.77 0.11
C ILE A 100 2.11 4.79 1.26
N LEU A 101 2.83 3.67 1.23
CA LEU A 101 2.90 2.74 2.36
C LEU A 101 3.59 3.41 3.55
N GLY A 102 2.96 3.33 4.72
CA GLY A 102 3.59 3.67 5.99
C GLY A 102 4.63 2.64 6.42
N SER A 103 5.52 3.02 7.34
CA SER A 103 6.68 2.23 7.77
C SER A 103 6.36 0.84 8.31
N SER A 104 5.16 0.61 8.86
CA SER A 104 4.73 -0.68 9.42
C SER A 104 3.92 -1.54 8.45
N THR A 105 3.91 -1.21 7.17
CA THR A 105 3.08 -1.89 6.15
C THR A 105 3.91 -2.54 5.05
N LEU A 106 3.34 -3.53 4.38
CA LEU A 106 3.95 -4.32 3.32
C LEU A 106 2.92 -4.55 2.21
N ARG A 107 3.35 -4.49 0.94
CA ARG A 107 2.49 -4.78 -0.22
C ARG A 107 2.75 -6.16 -0.79
N VAL A 108 1.69 -6.74 -1.33
CA VAL A 108 1.70 -7.91 -2.21
C VAL A 108 0.78 -7.58 -3.38
N GLY A 109 1.30 -7.60 -4.61
CA GLY A 109 0.52 -7.30 -5.80
C GLY A 109 1.09 -7.96 -7.05
N SER A 110 0.22 -8.13 -8.06
CA SER A 110 0.66 -8.27 -9.45
C SER A 110 1.11 -6.89 -9.90
N GLY A 111 2.33 -6.80 -10.42
CA GLY A 111 3.03 -5.59 -10.75
C GLY A 111 2.39 -4.97 -11.97
N VAL A 112 1.33 -4.21 -11.74
CA VAL A 112 0.93 -3.18 -12.69
C VAL A 112 2.01 -2.11 -12.57
N GLU A 113 3.09 -2.25 -13.35
CA GLU A 113 3.74 -1.04 -13.85
C GLU A 113 2.63 -0.25 -14.54
N SER A 114 2.41 0.98 -14.09
CA SER A 114 1.72 2.01 -14.85
C SER A 114 2.53 2.32 -16.11
N GLY A 115 2.67 1.31 -16.98
CA GLY A 115 3.02 1.48 -18.37
C GLY A 115 1.85 2.20 -19.01
N VAL A 116 2.08 3.48 -19.30
CA VAL A 116 1.64 4.17 -20.51
C VAL A 116 0.15 4.03 -20.82
N CYS A 117 -0.55 5.16 -20.69
CA CYS A 117 -1.73 5.41 -21.49
C CYS A 117 -1.37 5.17 -22.97
N ASP A 118 -1.68 3.99 -23.50
CA ASP A 118 -1.82 3.83 -24.94
C ASP A 118 -3.19 4.40 -25.33
N ALA A 119 -3.10 5.36 -26.25
CA ALA A 119 -4.17 6.13 -26.85
C ALA A 119 -5.15 5.29 -27.69
#